data_AF-A0A6G1S2K5-F1
#
_entry.id   AF-A0A6G1S2K5-F1
#
_cell.length_a   1.000
_cell.length_b   1.000
_cell.length_c   1.000
_cell.angle_alpha   90.00
_cell.angle_beta   90.00
_cell.angle_gamma   90.00
#
_symmetry.space_group_name_H-M   'P 1'
#
loop_
_entity.id
_entity.type
_entity.pdbx_description
1 polymer ?
#
loop_
_entity_poly.entity_id
_entity_poly.type
_entity_poly.pdbx_seq_one_letter_code
_entity_poly.pdbx_strand_id
1 'polypeptide(L)'
;EGLLEINTADLQLFPTIVVEKMIKALKLNSREARLRFPRLLQIIERYPAETLGLVTRELSSVPCWQFIGWISQMMALLDKDEAVAVQHTIEEIANTYPQAIIYPFMVSSESYCFKDTATGCKNKEFVERIKNKLDRGGVVQDFVLSLEQLSNPIMLFKDWVEDVTNELVKAQRNKNKLKEMYQRLYKNLGNSEAPGLGLLRKRFIQAFGKEFDHHFGKGGLKLLDMTPSDLDAIATSLISKMNKTHKEPGNLKECSPWMSEFKAEFLRNEIEVPGQYDGKGKPLPEYHAKISGFDERIRVMESLRKPKRITIRGSDEQEYPFLVKGG
;
A
#
# COMPACT_ATOMS: atom_id res chain seq x y z
N GLU A 1 22.53 -48.15 -12.38
CA GLU A 1 21.72 -46.97 -12.01
C GLU A 1 20.77 -46.68 -13.16
N GLY A 2 19.52 -47.13 -13.06
CA GLY A 2 18.51 -46.89 -14.07
C GLY A 2 17.90 -45.51 -13.85
N LEU A 3 18.11 -44.59 -14.78
CA LEU A 3 17.29 -43.40 -14.92
C LEU A 3 15.86 -43.89 -15.22
N LEU A 4 15.00 -43.87 -14.20
CA LEU A 4 13.56 -44.00 -14.39
C LEU A 4 13.13 -42.85 -15.30
N GLU A 5 12.89 -43.14 -16.58
CA GLU A 5 12.21 -42.22 -17.49
C GLU A 5 10.85 -41.89 -16.86
N ILE A 6 10.72 -40.68 -16.33
CA ILE A 6 9.44 -40.20 -15.79
C ILE A 6 8.48 -40.14 -16.97
N ASN A 7 7.45 -40.99 -16.94
CA ASN A 7 6.43 -41.04 -17.99
C ASN A 7 5.74 -39.66 -18.09
N THR A 8 5.54 -39.17 -19.30
CA THR A 8 4.88 -37.88 -19.57
C THR A 8 3.46 -37.82 -18.99
N ALA A 9 2.79 -38.98 -18.86
CA ALA A 9 1.50 -39.08 -18.18
C ALA A 9 1.59 -38.79 -16.67
N ASP A 10 2.66 -39.21 -16.00
CA ASP A 10 2.85 -38.97 -14.56
C ASP A 10 3.16 -37.49 -14.28
N LEU A 11 3.91 -36.84 -15.18
CA LEU A 11 4.22 -35.41 -15.10
C LEU A 11 2.95 -34.53 -15.13
N GLN A 12 1.88 -34.97 -15.79
CA GLN A 12 0.60 -34.26 -15.83
C GLN A 12 -0.15 -34.30 -14.49
N LEU A 13 0.11 -35.31 -13.64
CA LEU A 13 -0.55 -35.47 -12.33
C LEU A 13 0.17 -34.69 -11.22
N PHE A 14 1.42 -34.30 -11.44
CA PHE A 14 2.26 -33.65 -10.41
C PHE A 14 1.66 -32.36 -9.84
N PRO A 15 1.10 -31.42 -10.63
CA PRO A 15 0.50 -30.20 -10.08
C PRO A 15 -0.57 -30.51 -9.03
N THR A 16 -1.49 -31.42 -9.36
CA THR A 16 -2.58 -31.84 -8.48
C THR A 16 -2.07 -32.52 -7.21
N ILE A 17 -1.10 -33.45 -7.34
CA ILE A 17 -0.51 -34.16 -6.19
C ILE A 17 0.18 -33.16 -5.25
N VAL A 18 1.00 -32.26 -5.80
CA VAL A 18 1.74 -31.27 -5.01
C VAL A 18 0.76 -30.37 -4.24
N VAL A 19 -0.26 -29.84 -4.91
CA VAL A 19 -1.30 -29.01 -4.29
C VAL A 19 -2.01 -29.77 -3.17
N GLU A 20 -2.47 -30.99 -3.44
CA GLU A 20 -3.20 -31.79 -2.46
C GLU A 20 -2.36 -32.07 -1.20
N LYS A 21 -1.12 -32.55 -1.37
CA LYS A 21 -0.25 -32.89 -0.24
C LYS A 21 0.18 -31.64 0.54
N MET A 22 0.41 -30.54 -0.16
CA MET A 22 0.77 -29.28 0.47
C MET A 22 -0.37 -28.69 1.28
N ILE A 23 -1.61 -28.70 0.77
CA ILE A 23 -2.78 -28.27 1.54
C ILE A 23 -3.00 -29.18 2.75
N LYS A 24 -2.86 -30.50 2.60
CA LYS A 24 -2.92 -31.43 3.75
C LYS A 24 -1.87 -31.10 4.81
N ALA A 25 -0.64 -30.79 4.42
CA ALA A 25 0.40 -30.37 5.35
C ALA A 25 0.08 -29.02 6.02
N LEU A 26 -0.55 -28.08 5.32
CA LEU A 26 -1.04 -26.81 5.91
C LEU A 26 -2.15 -27.07 6.95
N LYS A 27 -3.09 -27.98 6.69
CA LYS A 27 -4.12 -28.37 7.69
C LYS A 27 -3.50 -28.91 8.98
N LEU A 28 -2.33 -29.57 8.88
CA LEU A 28 -1.54 -30.07 10.01
C LEU A 28 -0.59 -29.02 10.62
N ASN A 29 -0.74 -27.75 10.28
CA ASN A 29 0.07 -26.64 10.79
C ASN A 29 1.58 -26.80 10.49
N SER A 30 1.93 -27.37 9.33
CA SER A 30 3.33 -27.53 8.92
C SER A 30 3.96 -26.19 8.56
N ARG A 31 5.00 -25.80 9.30
CA ARG A 31 5.80 -24.60 9.02
C ARG A 31 6.40 -24.62 7.61
N GLU A 32 6.92 -25.76 7.16
CA GLU A 32 7.53 -25.88 5.84
C GLU A 32 6.50 -25.71 4.72
N ALA A 33 5.31 -26.28 4.90
CA ALA A 33 4.21 -26.07 3.95
C ALA A 33 3.78 -24.60 3.91
N ARG A 34 3.69 -23.95 5.07
CA ARG A 34 3.38 -22.52 5.16
C ARG A 34 4.43 -21.67 4.45
N LEU A 35 5.72 -21.91 4.66
CA LEU A 35 6.78 -21.14 4.00
C LEU A 35 6.79 -21.31 2.48
N ARG A 36 6.31 -22.45 1.99
CA ARG A 36 6.23 -22.74 0.55
C ARG A 36 4.91 -22.29 -0.08
N PHE A 37 3.95 -21.73 0.68
CA PHE A 37 2.64 -21.32 0.17
C PHE A 37 2.66 -20.48 -1.12
N PRO A 38 3.57 -19.49 -1.29
CA PRO A 38 3.67 -18.77 -2.56
C PRO A 38 3.95 -19.66 -3.77
N ARG A 39 4.63 -20.80 -3.58
CA ARG A 39 4.85 -21.77 -4.66
C ARG A 39 3.57 -22.44 -5.10
N LEU A 40 2.63 -22.69 -4.18
CA LEU A 40 1.31 -23.20 -4.51
C LEU A 40 0.55 -22.19 -5.38
N LEU A 41 0.62 -20.90 -5.05
CA LEU A 41 0.01 -19.83 -5.88
C LEU A 41 0.56 -19.83 -7.32
N GLN A 42 1.87 -19.99 -7.50
CA GLN A 42 2.48 -20.10 -8.83
C GLN A 42 2.05 -21.35 -9.59
N ILE A 43 1.83 -22.48 -8.90
CA ILE A 43 1.34 -23.70 -9.53
C ILE A 43 -0.09 -23.51 -10.04
N ILE A 44 -0.94 -22.80 -9.29
CA ILE A 44 -2.31 -22.49 -9.72
C ILE A 44 -2.30 -21.62 -10.98
N GLU A 45 -1.46 -20.57 -11.00
CA GLU A 45 -1.34 -19.68 -12.16
C GLU A 45 -0.83 -20.42 -13.41
N ARG A 46 0.05 -21.42 -13.23
CA ARG A 46 0.62 -22.18 -14.34
C ARG A 46 -0.24 -23.34 -14.83
N TYR A 47 -0.99 -24.00 -13.92
CA TYR A 47 -1.80 -25.19 -14.18
C TYR A 47 -3.23 -25.02 -13.63
N PRO A 48 -3.98 -23.99 -14.09
CA PRO A 48 -5.28 -23.65 -13.51
C PRO A 48 -6.34 -24.71 -13.81
N ALA A 49 -6.29 -25.37 -14.97
CA ALA A 49 -7.28 -26.37 -15.38
C ALA A 49 -7.34 -27.56 -14.41
N GLU A 50 -6.19 -27.98 -13.91
CA GLU A 50 -6.04 -29.15 -13.05
C GLU A 50 -6.15 -28.80 -11.56
N THR A 51 -5.72 -27.59 -11.16
CA THR A 51 -5.51 -27.26 -9.75
C THR A 51 -6.52 -26.28 -9.15
N LEU A 52 -7.12 -25.38 -9.93
CA LEU A 52 -7.92 -24.27 -9.41
C LEU A 52 -9.14 -24.76 -8.60
N GLY A 53 -9.87 -25.74 -9.14
CA GLY A 53 -11.03 -26.33 -8.46
C GLY A 53 -10.66 -27.05 -7.17
N LEU A 54 -9.52 -27.73 -7.14
CA LEU A 54 -9.02 -28.41 -5.94
C LEU A 54 -8.65 -27.40 -4.85
N VAL A 55 -7.91 -26.34 -5.18
CA VAL A 55 -7.50 -25.32 -4.21
C VAL A 55 -8.73 -24.59 -3.66
N THR A 56 -9.64 -24.16 -4.52
CA THR A 56 -10.85 -23.43 -4.12
C THR A 56 -11.67 -24.23 -3.10
N ARG A 57 -11.75 -25.56 -3.26
CA ARG A 57 -12.47 -26.44 -2.34
C ARG A 57 -11.71 -26.70 -1.04
N GLU A 58 -10.41 -26.96 -1.12
CA GLU A 58 -9.65 -27.49 0.02
C GLU A 58 -9.00 -26.40 0.89
N LEU A 59 -8.67 -25.24 0.31
CA LEU A 59 -7.92 -24.19 1.01
C LEU A 59 -8.75 -23.54 2.12
N SER A 60 -10.08 -23.45 1.95
CA SER A 60 -11.03 -22.94 2.95
C SER A 60 -11.04 -23.71 4.26
N SER A 61 -10.53 -24.95 4.27
CA SER A 61 -10.43 -25.76 5.49
C SER A 61 -9.11 -25.58 6.24
N VAL A 62 -8.15 -24.82 5.69
CA VAL A 62 -6.91 -24.46 6.38
C VAL A 62 -7.17 -23.21 7.22
N PRO A 63 -6.73 -23.17 8.50
CA PRO A 63 -6.88 -21.98 9.33
C PRO A 63 -6.30 -20.72 8.65
N CYS A 64 -7.14 -19.72 8.41
CA CYS A 64 -6.79 -18.56 7.58
C CYS A 64 -5.59 -17.75 8.10
N TRP A 65 -5.34 -17.78 9.42
CA TRP A 65 -4.21 -17.10 10.05
C TRP A 65 -2.84 -17.56 9.53
N GLN A 66 -2.73 -18.79 9.01
CA GLN A 66 -1.48 -19.29 8.44
C GLN A 66 -1.03 -18.51 7.19
N PHE A 67 -1.96 -17.81 6.53
CA PHE A 67 -1.69 -17.07 5.30
C PHE A 67 -1.39 -15.59 5.54
N ILE A 68 -1.39 -15.12 6.80
CA ILE A 68 -1.11 -13.73 7.15
C ILE A 68 0.26 -13.27 6.62
N GLY A 69 1.29 -14.11 6.75
CA GLY A 69 2.63 -13.81 6.23
C GLY A 69 2.72 -13.73 4.69
N TRP A 70 1.65 -14.12 3.99
CA TRP A 70 1.57 -14.16 2.53
C TRP A 70 0.36 -13.39 1.98
N ILE A 71 -0.22 -12.48 2.76
CA ILE A 71 -1.38 -11.67 2.34
C ILE A 71 -1.07 -10.92 1.05
N SER A 72 0.09 -10.27 0.95
CA SER A 72 0.47 -9.49 -0.23
C SER A 72 0.48 -10.34 -1.52
N GLN A 73 0.93 -11.59 -1.44
CA GLN A 73 0.92 -12.51 -2.58
C GLN A 73 -0.49 -12.93 -2.97
N MET A 74 -1.39 -13.11 -2.01
CA MET A 74 -2.81 -13.38 -2.29
C MET A 74 -3.52 -12.14 -2.85
N MET A 75 -3.23 -10.95 -2.33
CA MET A 75 -3.78 -9.68 -2.83
C MET A 75 -3.42 -9.45 -4.30
N ALA A 76 -2.21 -9.80 -4.72
CA ALA A 76 -1.75 -9.66 -6.10
C ALA A 76 -2.46 -10.58 -7.11
N LEU A 77 -3.32 -11.50 -6.65
CA LEU A 77 -4.13 -12.38 -7.51
C LEU A 77 -5.57 -11.90 -7.68
N LEU A 78 -6.03 -10.93 -6.88
CA LEU A 78 -7.46 -10.60 -6.81
C LEU A 78 -8.05 -9.99 -8.08
N ASP A 79 -7.22 -9.42 -8.96
CA ASP A 79 -7.61 -8.92 -10.27
C ASP A 79 -7.41 -9.92 -11.42
N LYS A 80 -6.86 -11.11 -11.12
CA LYS A 80 -6.63 -12.19 -12.09
C LYS A 80 -7.76 -13.23 -12.11
N ASP A 81 -7.72 -14.12 -13.10
CA ASP A 81 -8.77 -15.15 -13.27
C ASP A 81 -8.74 -16.20 -12.14
N GLU A 82 -7.57 -16.44 -11.55
CA GLU A 82 -7.34 -17.39 -10.46
C GLU A 82 -7.75 -16.85 -9.07
N ALA A 83 -8.24 -15.61 -8.96
CA ALA A 83 -8.61 -14.96 -7.70
C ALA A 83 -9.52 -15.83 -6.81
N VAL A 84 -10.44 -16.59 -7.42
CA VAL A 84 -11.39 -17.48 -6.73
C VAL A 84 -10.72 -18.49 -5.81
N ALA A 85 -9.45 -18.84 -6.07
CA ALA A 85 -8.67 -19.74 -5.23
C ALA A 85 -8.44 -19.20 -3.81
N VAL A 86 -8.33 -17.88 -3.66
CA VAL A 86 -7.93 -17.21 -2.40
C VAL A 86 -9.03 -16.32 -1.82
N GLN A 87 -10.08 -16.00 -2.58
CA GLN A 87 -11.17 -15.11 -2.14
C GLN A 87 -11.79 -15.51 -0.80
N HIS A 88 -12.09 -16.80 -0.58
CA HIS A 88 -12.63 -17.26 0.70
C HIS A 88 -11.68 -16.97 1.86
N THR A 89 -10.40 -17.34 1.70
CA THR A 89 -9.37 -17.11 2.71
C THR A 89 -9.20 -15.62 3.01
N ILE A 90 -9.21 -14.77 1.98
CA ILE A 90 -9.14 -13.32 2.14
C ILE A 90 -10.35 -12.77 2.89
N GLU A 91 -11.55 -13.22 2.55
CA GLU A 91 -12.77 -12.81 3.25
C GLU A 91 -12.73 -13.26 4.71
N GLU A 92 -12.23 -14.46 5.01
CA GLU A 92 -12.07 -14.96 6.37
C GLU A 92 -11.05 -14.15 7.17
N ILE A 93 -9.91 -13.77 6.57
CA ILE A 93 -8.91 -12.88 7.20
C ILE A 93 -9.52 -11.49 7.42
N ALA A 94 -10.23 -10.92 6.46
CA ALA A 94 -10.89 -9.63 6.61
C ALA A 94 -11.95 -9.64 7.72
N ASN A 95 -12.59 -10.79 7.98
CA ASN A 95 -13.55 -10.96 9.06
C ASN A 95 -12.89 -11.10 10.43
N THR A 96 -11.78 -11.83 10.49
CA THR A 96 -11.18 -12.27 11.75
C THR A 96 -10.03 -11.37 12.21
N TYR A 97 -9.23 -10.87 11.26
CA TYR A 97 -8.02 -10.07 11.47
C TYR A 97 -7.98 -8.86 10.50
N PRO A 98 -8.98 -7.94 10.53
CA PRO A 98 -9.09 -6.84 9.56
C PRO A 98 -7.84 -5.93 9.53
N GLN A 99 -7.21 -5.69 10.68
CA GLN A 99 -6.00 -4.86 10.81
C GLN A 99 -4.75 -5.52 10.17
N ALA A 100 -4.75 -6.84 9.98
CA ALA A 100 -3.64 -7.54 9.32
C ALA A 100 -3.63 -7.33 7.79
N ILE A 101 -4.81 -7.13 7.21
CA ILE A 101 -5.00 -7.12 5.76
C ILE A 101 -5.22 -5.72 5.17
N ILE A 102 -5.63 -4.74 5.98
CA ILE A 102 -5.99 -3.41 5.49
C ILE A 102 -4.87 -2.70 4.72
N TYR A 103 -3.65 -2.65 5.26
CA TYR A 103 -2.54 -1.97 4.58
C TYR A 103 -2.10 -2.69 3.29
N PRO A 104 -1.87 -4.03 3.29
CA PRO A 104 -1.63 -4.75 2.04
C PRO A 104 -2.75 -4.55 1.00
N PHE A 105 -4.01 -4.55 1.44
CA PHE A 105 -5.16 -4.34 0.56
C PHE A 105 -5.16 -2.95 -0.07
N MET A 106 -4.95 -1.89 0.73
CA MET A 106 -4.88 -0.51 0.23
C MET A 106 -3.84 -0.39 -0.90
N VAL A 107 -2.62 -0.89 -0.67
CA VAL A 107 -1.52 -0.86 -1.65
C VAL A 107 -1.87 -1.63 -2.92
N SER A 108 -2.34 -2.88 -2.80
CA SER A 108 -2.65 -3.69 -3.99
C SER A 108 -3.85 -3.14 -4.78
N SER A 109 -4.85 -2.59 -4.09
CA SER A 109 -6.08 -2.09 -4.72
C SER A 109 -5.89 -0.90 -5.65
N GLU A 110 -4.79 -0.16 -5.52
CA GLU A 110 -4.47 0.99 -6.38
C GLU A 110 -4.10 0.58 -7.81
N SER A 111 -3.64 -0.66 -8.01
CA SER A 111 -3.08 -1.13 -9.28
C SER A 111 -3.90 -2.21 -9.99
N TYR A 112 -5.09 -2.54 -9.48
CA TYR A 112 -5.89 -3.62 -10.04
C TYR A 112 -6.47 -3.28 -11.42
N CYS A 113 -6.37 -4.25 -12.33
CA CYS A 113 -6.94 -4.18 -13.68
C CYS A 113 -7.83 -5.40 -13.94
N PHE A 114 -9.14 -5.23 -13.78
CA PHE A 114 -10.10 -6.29 -14.03
C PHE A 114 -10.44 -6.41 -15.52
N LYS A 115 -10.53 -7.64 -16.02
CA LYS A 115 -10.98 -7.93 -17.39
C LYS A 115 -12.50 -7.73 -17.50
N ASP A 116 -12.98 -7.29 -18.67
CA ASP A 116 -14.41 -7.18 -18.99
C ASP A 116 -15.06 -8.55 -19.30
N THR A 117 -14.93 -9.50 -18.37
CA THR A 117 -15.52 -10.84 -18.42
C THR A 117 -16.43 -11.06 -17.22
N ALA A 118 -17.30 -12.07 -17.28
CA ALA A 118 -18.16 -12.41 -16.15
C ALA A 118 -17.35 -12.72 -14.86
N THR A 119 -16.18 -13.34 -14.99
CA THR A 119 -15.25 -13.60 -13.87
C THR A 119 -14.62 -12.30 -13.36
N GLY A 120 -14.15 -11.43 -14.25
CA GLY A 120 -13.55 -10.15 -13.88
C GLY A 120 -14.54 -9.23 -13.15
N CYS A 121 -15.80 -9.17 -13.59
CA CYS A 121 -16.86 -8.44 -12.89
C CYS A 121 -17.08 -8.95 -11.46
N LYS A 122 -17.16 -10.28 -11.27
CA LYS A 122 -17.31 -10.89 -9.93
C LYS A 122 -16.12 -10.59 -9.03
N ASN A 123 -14.90 -10.61 -9.58
CA ASN A 123 -13.69 -10.29 -8.83
C ASN A 123 -13.66 -8.82 -8.41
N LYS A 124 -14.09 -7.90 -9.28
CA LYS A 124 -14.24 -6.48 -8.96
C LYS A 124 -15.25 -6.27 -7.83
N GLU A 125 -16.42 -6.89 -7.91
CA GLU A 125 -17.46 -6.83 -6.87
C GLU A 125 -16.93 -7.38 -5.52
N PHE A 126 -16.14 -8.46 -5.55
CA PHE A 126 -15.49 -9.00 -4.36
C PHE A 126 -14.55 -7.97 -3.72
N VAL A 127 -13.65 -7.37 -4.51
CA VAL A 127 -12.69 -6.37 -4.02
C VAL A 127 -13.41 -5.14 -3.46
N GLU A 128 -14.46 -4.66 -4.13
CA GLU A 128 -15.27 -3.54 -3.63
C GLU A 128 -15.98 -3.88 -2.31
N ARG A 129 -16.49 -5.11 -2.17
CA ARG A 129 -17.08 -5.60 -0.91
C ARG A 129 -16.07 -5.61 0.23
N ILE A 130 -14.86 -6.12 -0.01
CA ILE A 130 -13.78 -6.15 0.99
C ILE A 130 -13.36 -4.72 1.36
N LYS A 131 -13.19 -3.83 0.38
CA LYS A 131 -12.86 -2.41 0.62
C LYS A 131 -13.85 -1.75 1.57
N ASN A 132 -15.14 -1.90 1.30
CA ASN A 132 -16.21 -1.34 2.13
C ASN A 132 -16.27 -1.96 3.54
N LYS A 133 -15.69 -3.14 3.72
CA LYS A 133 -15.66 -3.86 5.00
C LYS A 133 -14.48 -3.45 5.89
N LEU A 134 -13.30 -3.25 5.31
CA LEU A 134 -12.06 -3.09 6.07
C LEU A 134 -11.96 -1.73 6.77
N ASP A 135 -12.35 -0.63 6.13
CA ASP A 135 -12.25 0.71 6.72
C ASP A 135 -13.62 1.34 6.99
N ARG A 136 -14.43 0.64 7.79
CA ARG A 136 -15.73 1.16 8.21
C ARG A 136 -15.53 2.44 9.01
N GLY A 137 -15.93 3.58 8.45
CA GLY A 137 -15.80 4.88 9.09
C GLY A 137 -14.53 5.66 8.73
N GLY A 138 -13.67 5.14 7.84
CA GLY A 138 -12.57 5.91 7.25
C GLY A 138 -11.38 6.20 8.15
N VAL A 139 -11.34 5.60 9.35
CA VAL A 139 -10.36 5.93 10.39
C VAL A 139 -8.95 5.52 9.98
N VAL A 140 -8.80 4.39 9.28
CA VAL A 140 -7.47 3.95 8.81
C VAL A 140 -7.02 4.79 7.62
N GLN A 141 -7.93 5.16 6.72
CA GLN A 141 -7.64 6.11 5.65
C GLN A 141 -7.19 7.47 6.21
N ASP A 142 -7.87 7.99 7.24
CA ASP A 142 -7.48 9.23 7.91
C ASP A 142 -6.08 9.12 8.54
N PHE A 143 -5.76 7.98 9.16
CA PHE A 143 -4.44 7.72 9.71
C PHE A 143 -3.36 7.69 8.61
N VAL A 144 -3.61 7.01 7.48
CA VAL A 144 -2.68 6.97 6.35
C VAL A 144 -2.46 8.36 5.76
N LEU A 145 -3.53 9.11 5.48
CA LEU A 145 -3.44 10.49 4.98
C LEU A 145 -2.67 11.41 5.95
N SER A 146 -2.85 11.19 7.25
CA SER A 146 -2.14 11.90 8.31
C SER A 146 -0.63 11.58 8.33
N LEU A 147 -0.26 10.33 8.08
CA LEU A 147 1.14 9.92 7.94
C LEU A 147 1.77 10.52 6.67
N GLU A 148 1.04 10.61 5.56
CA GLU A 148 1.52 11.24 4.33
C GLU A 148 1.89 12.72 4.54
N GLN A 149 1.21 13.42 5.45
CA GLN A 149 1.53 14.82 5.75
C GLN A 149 2.92 14.99 6.39
N LEU A 150 3.49 13.95 6.99
CA LEU A 150 4.85 13.96 7.54
C LEU A 150 5.94 13.99 6.44
N SER A 151 5.61 13.63 5.19
CA SER A 151 6.57 13.62 4.08
C SER A 151 7.13 15.01 3.80
N ASN A 152 8.41 15.13 3.41
CA ASN A 152 8.97 16.44 3.07
C ASN A 152 8.44 16.91 1.68
N PRO A 153 7.79 18.08 1.57
CA PRO A 153 7.24 18.57 0.29
C PRO A 153 8.28 18.74 -0.82
N ILE A 154 9.51 19.11 -0.47
CA ILE A 154 10.59 19.27 -1.44
C ILE A 154 10.99 17.91 -2.01
N MET A 155 11.03 16.87 -1.17
CA MET A 155 11.34 15.51 -1.65
C MET A 155 10.24 15.00 -2.57
N LEU A 156 8.96 15.17 -2.21
CA LEU A 156 7.83 14.82 -3.07
C LEU A 156 7.88 15.54 -4.43
N PHE A 157 8.26 16.82 -4.43
CA PHE A 157 8.42 17.57 -5.68
C PHE A 157 9.59 17.04 -6.53
N LYS A 158 10.72 16.69 -5.90
CA LYS A 158 11.87 16.10 -6.61
C LYS A 158 11.52 14.75 -7.24
N ASP A 159 10.82 13.89 -6.51
CA ASP A 159 10.35 12.59 -7.02
C ASP A 159 9.44 12.78 -8.22
N TRP A 160 8.50 13.73 -8.12
CA TRP A 160 7.64 14.09 -9.24
C TRP A 160 8.43 14.60 -10.46
N VAL A 161 9.44 15.45 -10.26
CA VAL A 161 10.29 15.95 -11.36
C VAL A 161 11.03 14.78 -12.03
N GLU A 162 11.58 13.85 -11.25
CA GLU A 162 12.25 12.65 -11.76
C GLU A 162 11.29 11.78 -12.59
N ASP A 163 10.11 11.49 -12.04
CA ASP A 163 9.09 10.71 -12.73
C ASP A 163 8.66 11.34 -14.07
N VAL A 164 8.39 12.65 -14.06
CA VAL A 164 8.00 13.39 -15.27
C VAL A 164 9.15 13.42 -16.28
N THR A 165 10.38 13.62 -15.82
CA THR A 165 11.57 13.59 -16.70
C THR A 165 11.68 12.23 -17.39
N ASN A 166 11.51 11.14 -16.65
CA ASN A 166 11.50 9.78 -17.18
C ASN A 166 10.40 9.55 -18.22
N GLU A 167 9.27 10.26 -18.13
CA GLU A 167 8.21 10.20 -19.14
C GLU A 167 8.50 11.09 -20.36
N LEU A 168 9.11 12.27 -20.18
CA LEU A 168 9.42 13.22 -21.26
C LEU A 168 10.57 12.75 -22.17
N VAL A 169 11.51 11.96 -21.64
CA VAL A 169 12.66 11.42 -22.41
C VAL A 169 12.25 10.25 -23.32
N LYS A 170 11.06 9.68 -23.14
CA LYS A 170 10.57 8.58 -23.99
C LYS A 170 10.32 9.06 -25.42
N ALA A 171 10.65 8.19 -26.39
CA ALA A 171 10.45 8.46 -27.82
C ALA A 171 8.98 8.75 -28.17
N GLN A 172 8.04 8.08 -27.50
CA GLN A 172 6.60 8.33 -27.61
C GLN A 172 6.05 8.82 -26.27
N ARG A 173 5.68 10.10 -26.21
CA ARG A 173 5.15 10.74 -25.01
C ARG A 173 3.69 10.37 -24.79
N ASN A 174 3.35 9.92 -23.58
CA ASN A 174 1.95 9.74 -23.20
C ASN A 174 1.39 11.02 -22.55
N LYS A 175 0.70 11.85 -23.34
CA LYS A 175 0.11 13.11 -22.87
C LYS A 175 -0.94 12.91 -21.76
N ASN A 176 -1.70 11.81 -21.79
CA ASN A 176 -2.68 11.51 -20.73
C ASN A 176 -1.97 11.22 -19.41
N LYS A 177 -0.90 10.41 -19.45
CA LYS A 177 -0.10 10.10 -18.27
C LYS A 177 0.56 11.36 -17.68
N LEU A 178 1.10 12.25 -18.50
CA LEU A 178 1.66 13.53 -18.03
C LEU A 178 0.61 14.40 -17.32
N LYS A 179 -0.62 14.42 -17.84
CA LYS A 179 -1.73 15.12 -17.19
C LYS A 179 -2.06 14.50 -15.84
N GLU A 180 -2.15 13.18 -15.75
CA GLU A 180 -2.37 12.46 -14.48
C GLU A 180 -1.26 12.72 -13.47
N MET A 181 0.00 12.74 -13.91
CA MET A 181 1.15 13.07 -13.07
C MET A 181 1.06 14.49 -12.51
N TYR A 182 0.63 15.47 -13.32
CA TYR A 182 0.37 16.83 -12.82
C TYR A 182 -0.78 16.86 -11.81
N GLN A 183 -1.87 16.14 -12.06
CA GLN A 183 -2.99 16.08 -11.11
C GLN A 183 -2.56 15.50 -9.76
N ARG A 184 -1.68 14.48 -9.75
CA ARG A 184 -1.09 13.94 -8.52
C ARG A 184 -0.24 14.96 -7.78
N LEU A 185 0.61 15.72 -8.50
CA LEU A 185 1.37 16.83 -7.91
C LEU A 185 0.42 17.84 -7.25
N TYR A 186 -0.59 18.30 -7.99
CA TYR A 186 -1.51 19.31 -7.51
C TYR A 186 -2.31 18.83 -6.30
N LYS A 187 -2.80 17.58 -6.31
CA LYS A 187 -3.48 16.97 -5.16
C LYS A 187 -2.62 17.00 -3.89
N ASN A 188 -1.32 16.69 -4.02
CA ASN A 188 -0.41 16.54 -2.88
C ASN A 188 0.22 17.87 -2.41
N LEU A 189 0.51 18.78 -3.35
CA LEU A 189 1.33 19.98 -3.10
C LEU A 189 0.70 21.30 -3.58
N GLY A 190 -0.45 21.28 -4.24
CA GLY A 190 -1.12 22.46 -4.79
C GLY A 190 -2.51 22.77 -4.21
N ASN A 191 -3.23 21.78 -3.70
CA ASN A 191 -4.60 21.94 -3.24
C ASN A 191 -4.68 22.45 -1.79
N SER A 192 -4.98 23.74 -1.60
CA SER A 192 -5.15 24.35 -0.27
C SER A 192 -6.36 23.85 0.51
N GLU A 193 -7.35 23.30 -0.18
CA GLU A 193 -8.62 22.85 0.39
C GLU A 193 -8.60 21.37 0.76
N ALA A 194 -7.45 20.69 0.64
CA ALA A 194 -7.38 19.28 1.00
C ALA A 194 -7.66 19.09 2.51
N PRO A 195 -8.44 18.05 2.87
CA PRO A 195 -8.71 17.75 4.28
C PRO A 195 -7.42 17.31 4.99
N GLY A 196 -7.35 17.53 6.31
CA GLY A 196 -6.24 17.03 7.14
C GLY A 196 -4.89 17.73 6.94
N LEU A 197 -4.82 18.80 6.15
CA LEU A 197 -3.57 19.52 5.89
C LEU A 197 -2.96 20.13 7.15
N GLY A 198 -1.73 19.71 7.47
CA GLY A 198 -0.89 20.33 8.49
C GLY A 198 -0.37 21.71 8.11
N LEU A 199 0.05 22.47 9.11
CA LEU A 199 0.54 23.84 8.96
C LEU A 199 1.75 23.92 8.01
N LEU A 200 2.68 22.96 8.10
CA LEU A 200 3.84 22.87 7.21
C LEU A 200 3.42 22.77 5.75
N ARG A 201 2.47 21.87 5.44
CA ARG A 201 1.95 21.68 4.08
C ARG A 201 1.18 22.91 3.60
N LYS A 202 0.33 23.49 4.45
CA LYS A 202 -0.42 24.72 4.14
C LYS A 202 0.50 25.87 3.77
N ARG A 203 1.56 26.12 4.55
CA ARG A 203 2.57 27.16 4.25
C ARG A 203 3.28 26.90 2.93
N PHE A 204 3.62 25.63 2.65
CA PHE A 204 4.23 25.25 1.37
C PHE A 204 3.28 25.52 0.19
N ILE A 205 2.02 25.10 0.27
CA ILE A 205 1.02 25.31 -0.78
C ILE A 205 0.79 26.81 -1.02
N GLN A 206 0.70 27.61 0.05
CA GLN A 206 0.54 29.06 -0.08
C GLN A 206 1.71 29.72 -0.82
N ALA A 207 2.94 29.22 -0.62
CA ALA A 207 4.14 29.76 -1.25
C ALA A 207 4.35 29.26 -2.70
N PHE A 208 4.02 28.00 -2.99
CA PHE A 208 4.41 27.35 -4.25
C PHE A 208 3.26 26.81 -5.10
N GLY A 209 2.05 26.64 -4.55
CA GLY A 209 0.91 26.08 -5.28
C GLY A 209 0.56 26.88 -6.54
N LYS A 210 0.57 28.22 -6.45
CA LYS A 210 0.36 29.10 -7.61
C LYS A 210 1.52 29.09 -8.60
N GLU A 211 2.74 28.87 -8.14
CA GLU A 211 3.92 28.75 -9.01
C GLU A 211 3.82 27.51 -9.90
N PHE A 212 3.24 26.41 -9.41
CA PHE A 212 3.01 25.22 -10.22
C PHE A 212 2.08 25.50 -11.40
N ASP A 213 0.93 26.15 -11.17
CA ASP A 213 0.03 26.53 -12.26
C ASP A 213 0.66 27.57 -13.20
N HIS A 214 1.48 28.48 -12.68
CA HIS A 214 2.19 29.47 -13.49
C HIS A 214 3.16 28.81 -14.47
N HIS A 215 4.01 27.90 -13.96
CA HIS A 215 5.04 27.23 -14.75
C HIS A 215 4.48 26.11 -15.63
N PHE A 216 3.71 25.18 -15.05
CA PHE A 216 3.23 23.97 -15.74
C PHE A 216 1.86 24.14 -16.41
N GLY A 217 1.21 25.29 -16.21
CA GLY A 217 -0.12 25.59 -16.73
C GLY A 217 -1.24 24.97 -15.90
N LYS A 218 -2.39 25.64 -15.85
CA LYS A 218 -3.57 25.10 -15.15
C LYS A 218 -3.90 23.69 -15.67
N GLY A 219 -3.97 22.74 -14.74
CA GLY A 219 -4.23 21.33 -15.07
C GLY A 219 -3.11 20.63 -15.84
N GLY A 220 -1.91 21.23 -15.92
CA GLY A 220 -0.73 20.65 -16.58
C GLY A 220 -0.67 20.93 -18.08
N LEU A 221 -1.44 21.88 -18.60
CA LEU A 221 -1.54 22.12 -20.05
C LEU A 221 -0.19 22.53 -20.69
N LYS A 222 0.63 23.34 -20.02
CA LYS A 222 1.95 23.72 -20.56
C LYS A 222 2.94 22.56 -20.48
N LEU A 223 2.82 21.70 -19.45
CA LEU A 223 3.68 20.53 -19.26
C LEU A 223 3.64 19.56 -20.45
N LEU A 224 2.51 19.47 -21.15
CA LEU A 224 2.32 18.54 -22.27
C LEU A 224 3.26 18.79 -23.45
N ASP A 225 3.69 20.05 -23.62
CA ASP A 225 4.50 20.49 -24.75
C ASP A 225 5.92 20.91 -24.32
N MET A 226 6.26 20.80 -23.03
CA MET A 226 7.60 21.10 -22.50
C MET A 226 8.67 20.11 -22.99
N THR A 227 9.90 20.59 -23.09
CA THR A 227 11.09 19.73 -23.24
C THR A 227 11.67 19.34 -21.88
N PRO A 228 12.48 18.26 -21.80
CA PRO A 228 13.20 17.91 -20.57
C PRO A 228 14.06 19.06 -20.03
N SER A 229 14.70 19.83 -20.91
CA SER A 229 15.52 20.99 -20.54
C SER A 229 14.69 22.13 -19.94
N ASP A 230 13.48 22.38 -20.46
CA ASP A 230 12.58 23.39 -19.89
C ASP A 230 12.14 22.99 -18.48
N LEU A 231 11.80 21.71 -18.29
CA LEU A 231 11.43 21.17 -16.99
C LEU A 231 12.58 21.28 -15.99
N ASP A 232 13.79 20.90 -16.38
CA ASP A 232 14.98 20.95 -15.51
C ASP A 232 15.31 22.38 -15.06
N ALA A 233 15.24 23.36 -15.98
CA ALA A 233 15.47 24.76 -15.65
C ALA A 233 14.44 25.30 -14.65
N ILE A 234 13.15 24.99 -14.86
CA ILE A 234 12.06 25.38 -13.96
C ILE A 234 12.21 24.68 -12.60
N ALA A 235 12.44 23.37 -12.61
CA ALA A 235 12.57 22.56 -11.41
C ALA A 235 13.75 23.01 -10.55
N THR A 236 14.91 23.27 -11.15
CA THR A 236 16.10 23.77 -10.44
C THR A 236 15.84 25.12 -9.78
N SER A 237 15.17 26.03 -10.49
CA SER A 237 14.77 27.33 -9.94
C SER A 237 13.81 27.18 -8.75
N LEU A 238 12.77 26.36 -8.89
CA LEU A 238 11.79 26.12 -7.83
C LEU A 238 12.41 25.42 -6.62
N ILE A 239 13.20 24.36 -6.82
CA ILE A 239 13.89 23.64 -5.74
C ILE A 239 14.84 24.58 -4.97
N SER A 240 15.57 25.45 -5.68
CA SER A 240 16.43 26.45 -5.05
C SER A 240 15.62 27.42 -4.17
N LYS A 241 14.49 27.93 -4.66
CA LYS A 241 13.57 28.77 -3.87
C LYS A 241 13.01 28.02 -2.66
N MET A 242 12.56 26.77 -2.85
CA MET A 242 12.00 25.93 -1.79
C MET A 242 13.02 25.66 -0.69
N ASN A 243 14.26 25.29 -1.02
CA ASN A 243 15.31 25.06 -0.02
C ASN A 243 15.63 26.30 0.81
N LYS A 244 15.52 27.50 0.23
CA LYS A 244 15.77 28.78 0.94
C LYS A 244 14.65 29.14 1.92
N THR A 245 13.40 28.80 1.61
CA THR A 245 12.23 29.14 2.45
C THR A 245 11.82 28.03 3.40
N HIS A 246 12.30 26.80 3.16
CA HIS A 246 11.94 25.63 3.94
C HIS A 246 12.43 25.71 5.38
N LYS A 247 11.55 25.32 6.28
CA LYS A 247 11.83 25.16 7.70
C LYS A 247 11.37 23.76 8.10
N GLU A 248 12.23 23.07 8.85
CA GLU A 248 11.82 21.80 9.45
C GLU A 248 10.70 22.05 10.46
N PRO A 249 9.74 21.13 10.58
CA PRO A 249 8.64 21.27 11.52
C PRO A 249 9.14 21.17 12.96
N GLY A 250 8.55 21.99 13.84
CA GLY A 250 8.91 22.01 15.26
C GLY A 250 8.30 20.86 16.07
N ASN A 251 7.11 20.40 15.70
CA ASN A 251 6.36 19.37 16.42
C ASN A 251 5.40 18.59 15.50
N LEU A 252 4.73 17.57 16.05
CA LEU A 252 3.80 16.72 15.31
C LEU A 252 2.62 17.53 14.77
N LYS A 253 2.05 18.45 15.55
CA LYS A 253 0.89 19.27 15.17
C LYS A 253 1.12 20.10 13.92
N GLU A 254 2.34 20.60 13.72
CA GLU A 254 2.69 21.34 12.50
C GLU A 254 2.64 20.45 11.24
N CYS A 255 2.88 19.15 11.37
CA CYS A 255 2.79 18.19 10.27
C CYS A 255 1.39 17.59 10.14
N SER A 256 0.83 17.09 11.24
CA SER A 256 -0.41 16.32 11.26
C SER A 256 -1.25 16.69 12.49
N PRO A 257 -2.20 17.63 12.34
CA PRO A 257 -3.12 18.01 13.40
C PRO A 257 -3.95 16.82 13.90
N TRP A 258 -4.36 15.94 12.98
CA TRP A 258 -5.16 14.75 13.30
C TRP A 258 -4.43 13.81 14.25
N MET A 259 -3.12 13.58 14.05
CA MET A 259 -2.34 12.73 14.96
C MET A 259 -2.08 13.41 16.30
N SER A 260 -1.84 14.72 16.31
CA SER A 260 -1.63 15.49 17.55
C SER A 260 -2.88 15.52 18.44
N GLU A 261 -4.06 15.62 17.82
CA GLU A 261 -5.35 15.70 18.51
C GLU A 261 -6.05 14.33 18.61
N PHE A 262 -5.35 13.26 18.24
CA PHE A 262 -5.87 11.90 18.25
C PHE A 262 -6.28 11.48 19.66
N LYS A 263 -7.50 10.95 19.77
CA LYS A 263 -8.06 10.44 21.00
C LYS A 263 -8.84 9.16 20.72
N ALA A 264 -8.33 8.04 21.22
CA ALA A 264 -8.91 6.72 20.96
C ALA A 264 -10.38 6.60 21.42
N GLU A 265 -10.75 7.28 22.50
CA GLU A 265 -12.09 7.26 23.11
C GLU A 265 -13.23 7.69 22.16
N PHE A 266 -12.93 8.51 21.15
CA PHE A 266 -13.92 8.98 20.19
C PHE A 266 -14.03 8.12 18.93
N LEU A 267 -13.17 7.10 18.81
CA LEU A 267 -13.17 6.21 17.65
C LEU A 267 -14.18 5.09 17.85
N ARG A 268 -14.97 4.83 16.80
CA ARG A 268 -15.84 3.66 16.75
C ARG A 268 -15.05 2.37 16.53
N ASN A 269 -13.89 2.48 15.88
CA ASN A 269 -12.99 1.38 15.55
C ASN A 269 -11.58 1.74 16.01
N GLU A 270 -10.99 0.88 16.84
CA GLU A 270 -9.62 1.08 17.33
C GLU A 270 -8.61 0.74 16.23
N ILE A 271 -7.48 1.46 16.24
CA ILE A 271 -6.35 1.21 15.35
C ILE A 271 -5.29 0.43 16.14
N GLU A 272 -4.85 -0.71 15.63
CA GLU A 272 -3.71 -1.43 16.19
C GLU A 272 -2.39 -0.73 15.86
N VAL A 273 -1.41 -0.80 16.76
CA VAL A 273 -0.03 -0.42 16.42
C VAL A 273 0.43 -1.29 15.23
N PRO A 274 0.90 -0.71 14.11
CA PRO A 274 1.21 -1.49 12.92
C PRO A 274 2.34 -2.51 13.14
N GLY A 275 2.26 -3.65 12.43
CA GLY A 275 3.35 -4.64 12.37
C GLY A 275 3.31 -5.76 13.40
N GLN A 276 2.19 -5.93 14.13
CA GLN A 276 2.04 -6.96 15.16
C GLN A 276 1.71 -8.38 14.63
N TYR A 277 1.34 -8.49 13.35
CA TYR A 277 1.00 -9.76 12.71
C TYR A 277 2.23 -10.37 12.02
N ASP A 278 2.87 -11.36 12.65
CA ASP A 278 4.11 -11.98 12.13
C ASP A 278 3.88 -13.21 11.22
N GLY A 279 2.65 -13.72 11.19
CA GLY A 279 2.26 -14.92 10.42
C GLY A 279 2.92 -16.22 10.88
N LYS A 280 3.59 -16.24 12.06
CA LYS A 280 4.31 -17.41 12.58
C LYS A 280 3.45 -18.28 13.49
N GLY A 281 2.45 -17.71 14.14
CA GLY A 281 1.48 -18.41 14.97
C GLY A 281 0.08 -17.84 14.80
N LYS A 282 -0.91 -18.46 15.47
CA LYS A 282 -2.26 -17.89 15.53
C LYS A 282 -2.19 -16.55 16.29
N PRO A 283 -2.62 -15.43 15.69
CA PRO A 283 -2.64 -14.15 16.37
C PRO A 283 -3.60 -14.17 17.56
N LEU A 284 -3.34 -13.30 18.54
CA LEU A 284 -4.23 -13.04 19.66
C LEU A 284 -4.54 -11.53 19.70
N PRO A 285 -5.46 -11.03 18.84
CA PRO A 285 -5.73 -9.61 18.69
C PRO A 285 -6.13 -8.90 19.98
N GLU A 286 -6.71 -9.62 20.94
CA GLU A 286 -7.05 -9.10 22.27
C GLU A 286 -5.83 -8.61 23.08
N TYR A 287 -4.63 -9.10 22.77
CA TYR A 287 -3.37 -8.68 23.39
C TYR A 287 -2.54 -7.75 22.50
N HIS A 288 -3.02 -7.41 21.30
CA HIS A 288 -2.32 -6.47 20.45
C HIS A 288 -2.41 -5.06 21.02
N ALA A 289 -1.30 -4.34 21.02
CA ALA A 289 -1.24 -2.95 21.41
C ALA A 289 -2.08 -2.10 20.44
N LYS A 290 -2.95 -1.25 20.96
CA LYS A 290 -3.76 -0.30 20.18
C LYS A 290 -3.16 1.08 20.30
N ILE A 291 -3.33 1.93 19.30
CA ILE A 291 -2.87 3.31 19.33
C ILE A 291 -3.74 4.08 20.33
N SER A 292 -3.14 4.56 21.41
CA SER A 292 -3.79 5.44 22.41
C SER A 292 -3.54 6.91 22.12
N GLY A 293 -2.41 7.24 21.46
CA GLY A 293 -2.04 8.60 21.06
C GLY A 293 -0.65 8.66 20.44
N PHE A 294 -0.16 9.87 20.24
CA PHE A 294 1.16 10.13 19.65
C PHE A 294 1.94 11.13 20.51
N ASP A 295 3.27 10.97 20.59
CA ASP A 295 4.12 11.99 21.19
C ASP A 295 4.23 13.21 20.25
N GLU A 296 4.09 14.40 20.82
CA GLU A 296 4.16 15.66 20.07
C GLU A 296 5.57 15.96 19.54
N ARG A 297 6.61 15.33 20.12
CA ARG A 297 8.00 15.46 19.69
C ARG A 297 8.26 14.60 18.46
N ILE A 298 8.68 15.25 17.38
CA ILE A 298 9.16 14.59 16.16
C ILE A 298 10.64 14.89 15.95
N ARG A 299 11.37 13.94 15.35
CA ARG A 299 12.77 14.15 14.97
C ARG A 299 12.95 13.94 13.47
N VAL A 300 13.43 14.96 12.78
CA VAL A 300 13.87 14.82 11.39
C VAL A 300 15.26 14.17 11.41
N MET A 301 15.40 13.06 10.70
CA MET A 301 16.66 12.33 10.64
C MET A 301 17.60 12.94 9.59
N GLU A 302 18.89 12.90 9.87
CA GLU A 302 19.95 13.31 8.93
C GLU A 302 20.15 12.27 7.84
N SER A 303 19.27 12.30 6.85
CA SER A 303 19.33 11.45 5.66
C SER A 303 18.85 12.24 4.44
N LEU A 304 19.23 11.79 3.24
CA LEU A 304 18.84 12.40 1.97
C LEU A 304 17.32 12.62 1.87
N ARG A 305 16.53 11.62 2.31
CA ARG A 305 15.07 11.63 2.24
C ARG A 305 14.39 12.37 3.39
N LYS A 306 15.15 12.88 4.37
CA LYS A 306 14.64 13.57 5.59
C LYS A 306 13.47 12.83 6.27
N PRO A 307 13.60 11.51 6.56
CA PRO A 307 12.53 10.77 7.21
C PRO A 307 12.31 11.27 8.63
N LYS A 308 11.08 11.14 9.13
CA LYS A 308 10.69 11.64 10.45
C LYS A 308 10.48 10.50 11.42
N ARG A 309 11.16 10.55 12.56
CA ARG A 309 10.89 9.66 13.68
C ARG A 309 9.74 10.24 14.50
N ILE A 310 8.69 9.45 14.65
CA ILE A 310 7.53 9.70 15.51
C ILE A 310 7.51 8.66 16.63
N THR A 311 6.75 8.91 17.69
CA THR A 311 6.51 7.94 18.75
C THR A 311 5.02 7.72 18.89
N ILE A 312 4.58 6.47 18.72
CA ILE A 312 3.20 6.03 18.93
C ILE A 312 3.09 5.55 20.38
N ARG A 313 2.05 6.00 21.10
CA ARG A 313 1.75 5.51 22.45
C ARG A 313 0.73 4.39 22.34
N GLY A 314 1.04 3.25 22.94
CA GLY A 314 0.16 2.09 22.97
C GLY A 314 -0.86 2.15 24.10
N SER A 315 -1.91 1.34 23.99
CA SER A 315 -2.89 1.08 25.06
C SER A 315 -2.32 0.23 26.20
N ASP A 316 -1.12 -0.31 26.01
CA ASP A 316 -0.35 -1.13 26.94
C ASP A 316 0.69 -0.33 27.73
N GLU A 317 0.54 1.00 27.75
CA GLU A 317 1.44 1.95 28.43
C GLU A 317 2.88 1.98 27.87
N GLN A 318 3.12 1.40 26.69
CA GLN A 318 4.41 1.42 26.02
C GLN A 318 4.51 2.51 24.94
N GLU A 319 5.74 2.94 24.68
CA GLU A 319 6.06 3.87 23.60
C GLU A 319 6.78 3.15 22.45
N TYR A 320 6.25 3.30 21.24
CA TYR A 320 6.71 2.65 20.03
C TYR A 320 7.32 3.68 19.07
N PRO A 321 8.66 3.76 18.95
CA PRO A 321 9.28 4.66 17.99
C PRO A 321 9.15 4.11 16.55
N PHE A 322 8.62 4.92 15.65
CA PHE A 322 8.50 4.60 14.22
C PHE A 322 9.26 5.60 13.37
N LEU A 323 9.85 5.12 12.27
CA LEU A 323 10.50 5.96 11.27
C LEU A 323 9.60 6.06 10.03
N VAL A 324 8.99 7.23 9.83
CA VAL A 324 8.17 7.52 8.65
C VAL A 324 9.07 7.97 7.51
N LYS A 325 9.09 7.17 6.44
CA LYS A 325 9.79 7.49 5.19
C LYS A 325 8.77 7.93 4.15
N GLY A 326 8.90 9.18 3.71
CA GLY A 326 8.11 9.72 2.60
C GLY A 326 8.76 9.41 1.25
N GLY A 327 7.94 9.05 0.27
CA GLY A 327 8.33 8.65 -1.07
C GLY A 327 7.22 7.85 -1.69
#